data_AF-A0A6A7LWK3-F1
#
_entry.id   AF-A0A6A7LWK3-F1
#
_cell.length_a   1.000
_cell.length_b   1.000
_cell.length_c   1.000
_cell.angle_alpha   90.00
_cell.angle_beta   90.00
_cell.angle_gamma   90.00
#
_symmetry.space_group_name_H-M   'P 1'
#
loop_
_entity.id
_entity.type
_entity.pdbx_description
1 polymer ?
#
loop_
_entity_poly.entity_id
_entity_poly.type
_entity_poly.pdbx_seq_one_letter_code
_entity_poly.pdbx_strand_id
1 'polypeptide(L)'
;YAAAKKAGIKPIIGVEAYVAPRGMTDKEGKQDADYHHMILLARNDVGYRNLLALTTASHLDGYYYKPRIDKELLARHAEGLIGTSACLGGEVLKRLGQGDEAGALKAADEYRSILGDGNFFIEVQEHGIDDQRRLHPQLVELARRNNLPLVATNDTHYTSPDQYEAH
;
A
#
# COMPACT_ATOMS: atom_id res chain seq x y z
N TYR A 1 4.11 -19.64 -3.47
CA TYR A 1 3.73 -20.50 -2.33
C TYR A 1 4.48 -21.84 -2.32
N ALA A 2 4.27 -22.74 -3.28
CA ALA A 2 4.85 -24.10 -3.27
C ALA A 2 6.39 -24.12 -3.21
N ALA A 3 7.06 -23.26 -4.00
CA ALA A 3 8.52 -23.15 -3.99
C ALA A 3 9.09 -22.75 -2.62
N ALA A 4 8.53 -21.72 -1.99
CA ALA A 4 8.93 -21.29 -0.64
C ALA A 4 8.74 -22.40 0.39
N LYS A 5 7.59 -23.09 0.38
CA LYS A 5 7.34 -24.23 1.27
C LYS A 5 8.33 -25.37 1.08
N LYS A 6 8.65 -25.73 -0.17
CA LYS A 6 9.65 -26.76 -0.50
C LYS A 6 11.03 -26.40 0.08
N ALA A 7 11.35 -25.11 0.14
CA ALA A 7 12.60 -24.59 0.72
C ALA A 7 12.55 -24.36 2.24
N GLY A 8 11.46 -24.70 2.94
CA GLY A 8 11.32 -24.48 4.38
C GLY A 8 11.11 -23.00 4.78
N ILE A 9 10.77 -22.14 3.83
CA ILE A 9 10.54 -20.70 4.03
C ILE A 9 9.03 -20.47 4.23
N LYS A 10 8.65 -19.65 5.21
CA LYS A 10 7.26 -19.21 5.41
C LYS A 10 6.89 -18.17 4.34
N PRO A 11 6.00 -18.48 3.37
CA PRO A 11 5.55 -17.48 2.41
C PRO A 11 4.56 -16.51 3.07
N ILE A 12 4.70 -15.23 2.78
CA ILE A 12 3.69 -14.20 3.01
C ILE A 12 3.20 -13.76 1.63
N ILE A 13 1.90 -13.91 1.38
CA ILE A 13 1.29 -13.57 0.09
C ILE A 13 0.68 -12.18 0.21
N GLY A 14 0.93 -11.34 -0.79
CA GLY A 14 0.44 -9.98 -0.84
C GLY A 14 0.35 -9.45 -2.26
N VAL A 15 -0.04 -8.18 -2.36
CA VAL A 15 -0.10 -7.41 -3.60
C VAL A 15 0.20 -5.95 -3.29
N GLU A 16 0.95 -5.29 -4.15
CA GLU A 16 0.95 -3.82 -4.20
C GLU A 16 -0.23 -3.40 -5.06
N ALA A 17 -1.30 -2.94 -4.39
CA ALA A 17 -2.53 -2.51 -5.04
C ALA A 17 -2.41 -1.06 -5.49
N TYR A 18 -3.06 -0.75 -6.61
CA TYR A 18 -3.32 0.62 -7.01
C TYR A 18 -4.66 1.06 -6.42
N VAL A 19 -4.68 2.15 -5.66
CA VAL A 19 -5.88 2.73 -5.06
C VAL A 19 -6.26 3.99 -5.84
N ALA A 20 -7.50 4.03 -6.34
CA ALA A 20 -8.04 5.19 -7.01
C ALA A 20 -8.20 6.37 -6.03
N PRO A 21 -7.99 7.63 -6.45
CA PRO A 21 -8.15 8.80 -5.60
C PRO A 21 -9.62 9.06 -5.22
N ARG A 22 -10.56 8.58 -6.05
CA ARG A 22 -12.01 8.59 -5.85
C ARG A 22 -12.56 7.15 -5.91
N GLY A 23 -13.61 6.89 -6.68
CA GLY A 23 -14.10 5.54 -6.96
C GLY A 23 -13.26 4.85 -8.03
N MET A 24 -13.15 3.52 -7.95
CA MET A 24 -12.38 2.76 -8.94
C MET A 24 -13.02 2.76 -10.34
N THR A 25 -14.32 3.03 -10.40
CA THR A 25 -15.11 3.18 -11.65
C THR A 25 -15.00 4.57 -12.28
N ASP A 26 -14.46 5.55 -11.56
CA ASP A 26 -14.31 6.93 -12.05
C ASP A 26 -13.16 7.00 -13.07
N LYS A 27 -13.42 7.63 -14.22
CA LYS A 27 -12.54 7.66 -15.41
C LYS A 27 -12.54 9.04 -16.10
N GLU A 28 -12.57 10.10 -15.31
CA GLU A 28 -12.66 11.49 -15.76
C GLU A 28 -11.28 12.15 -15.89
N GLY A 29 -10.57 11.79 -16.97
CA GLY A 29 -9.34 12.46 -17.39
C GLY A 29 -8.25 12.49 -16.32
N LYS A 30 -7.57 13.64 -16.16
CA LYS A 30 -6.41 13.76 -15.26
C LYS A 30 -6.72 13.50 -13.79
N GLN A 31 -7.96 13.72 -13.36
CA GLN A 31 -8.35 13.58 -11.95
C GLN A 31 -8.35 12.11 -11.51
N ASP A 32 -8.74 11.21 -12.42
CA ASP A 32 -8.77 9.76 -12.14
C ASP A 32 -7.63 8.99 -12.81
N ALA A 33 -6.78 9.66 -13.59
CA ALA A 33 -5.60 9.04 -14.17
C ALA A 33 -4.53 8.72 -13.11
N ASP A 34 -4.48 9.47 -12.01
CA ASP A 34 -3.57 9.21 -10.90
C ASP A 34 -4.07 8.06 -10.00
N TYR A 35 -3.16 7.52 -9.21
CA TYR A 35 -3.42 6.46 -8.24
C TYR A 35 -2.38 6.48 -7.12
N HIS A 36 -2.69 5.76 -6.05
CA HIS A 36 -1.79 5.56 -4.91
C HIS A 36 -1.38 4.10 -4.82
N HIS A 37 -0.17 3.84 -4.33
CA HIS A 37 0.26 2.49 -4.00
C HIS A 37 -0.21 2.14 -2.58
N MET A 38 -0.55 0.87 -2.36
CA MET A 38 -0.84 0.31 -1.04
C MET A 38 -0.38 -1.15 -0.99
N ILE A 39 0.43 -1.52 -0.01
CA ILE A 39 0.78 -2.92 0.20
C ILE A 39 -0.34 -3.58 0.99
N LEU A 40 -0.84 -4.71 0.48
CA LEU A 40 -1.80 -5.57 1.18
C LEU A 40 -1.22 -6.98 1.33
N LEU A 41 -1.25 -7.50 2.56
CA LEU A 41 -0.75 -8.82 2.92
C LEU A 41 -1.88 -9.69 3.49
N ALA A 42 -1.95 -10.95 3.08
CA ALA A 42 -2.89 -11.91 3.65
C ALA A 42 -2.36 -12.44 5.00
N ARG A 43 -3.07 -12.14 6.08
CA ARG A 43 -2.78 -12.65 7.44
C ARG A 43 -3.23 -14.12 7.61
N ASN A 44 -4.26 -14.52 6.88
CA ASN A 44 -4.85 -15.85 6.92
C ASN A 44 -5.55 -16.19 5.58
N ASP A 45 -6.20 -17.35 5.50
CA ASP A 45 -6.89 -17.81 4.29
C ASP A 45 -8.07 -16.93 3.87
N VAL A 46 -8.74 -16.25 4.82
CA VAL A 46 -9.80 -15.29 4.50
C VAL A 46 -9.19 -14.07 3.79
N GLY A 47 -8.10 -13.53 4.36
CA GLY A 47 -7.32 -12.47 3.73
C GLY A 47 -6.83 -12.85 2.34
N TYR A 48 -6.36 -14.08 2.14
CA TYR A 48 -5.95 -14.55 0.81
C TYR A 48 -7.11 -14.54 -0.19
N ARG A 49 -8.29 -15.04 0.18
CA ARG A 49 -9.48 -14.98 -0.69
C ARG A 49 -9.91 -13.55 -0.98
N ASN A 50 -9.79 -12.66 0.00
CA ASN A 50 -10.06 -11.24 -0.16
C ASN A 50 -9.05 -10.56 -1.09
N LEU A 51 -7.76 -10.90 -1.05
CA LEU A 51 -6.78 -10.43 -2.03
C LEU A 51 -7.15 -10.85 -3.46
N LEU A 52 -7.63 -12.09 -3.63
CA LEU A 52 -8.10 -12.56 -4.94
C LEU A 52 -9.32 -11.76 -5.39
N ALA A 53 -10.31 -11.55 -4.53
CA ALA A 53 -11.50 -10.76 -4.85
C ALA A 53 -11.15 -9.32 -5.24
N LEU A 54 -10.30 -8.66 -4.45
CA LEU A 54 -9.81 -7.30 -4.73
C LEU A 54 -9.08 -7.22 -6.07
N THR A 55 -8.17 -8.16 -6.33
CA THR A 55 -7.39 -8.20 -7.57
C THR A 55 -8.27 -8.51 -8.79
N THR A 56 -9.26 -9.38 -8.64
CA THR A 56 -10.22 -9.69 -9.71
C THR A 56 -11.08 -8.47 -10.02
N ALA A 57 -11.70 -7.84 -9.03
CA ALA A 57 -12.53 -6.66 -9.22
C ALA A 57 -11.74 -5.48 -9.79
N SER A 58 -10.47 -5.29 -9.37
CA SER A 58 -9.63 -4.22 -9.91
C SER A 58 -9.34 -4.38 -11.41
N HIS A 59 -9.26 -5.63 -11.90
CA HIS A 59 -9.08 -5.91 -13.32
C HIS A 59 -10.37 -5.88 -14.12
N LEU A 60 -11.48 -6.39 -13.56
CA LEU A 60 -12.76 -6.48 -14.28
C LEU A 60 -13.49 -5.13 -14.32
N ASP A 61 -13.51 -4.42 -13.20
CA ASP A 61 -14.35 -3.23 -13.02
C ASP A 61 -13.51 -1.95 -12.87
N GLY A 62 -12.43 -2.03 -12.08
CA GLY A 62 -11.60 -0.89 -11.70
C GLY A 62 -10.50 -0.50 -12.70
N TYR A 63 -10.41 -1.19 -13.83
CA TYR A 63 -9.33 -0.97 -14.80
C TYR A 63 -9.49 0.38 -15.52
N TYR A 64 -8.47 1.22 -15.41
CA TYR A 64 -8.31 2.42 -16.24
C TYR A 64 -6.98 2.39 -16.99
N TYR A 65 -5.93 3.02 -16.47
CA TYR A 65 -4.54 2.79 -16.93
C TYR A 65 -3.86 1.65 -16.17
N LYS A 66 -4.35 1.39 -14.95
CA LYS A 66 -3.95 0.31 -14.05
C LYS A 66 -5.21 -0.36 -13.48
N PRO A 67 -5.12 -1.62 -13.04
CA PRO A 67 -6.20 -2.26 -12.29
C PRO A 67 -6.26 -1.67 -10.88
N ARG A 68 -7.24 -0.79 -10.64
CA ARG A 68 -7.36 -0.06 -9.36
C ARG A 68 -8.46 -0.62 -8.49
N ILE A 69 -8.27 -0.58 -7.18
CA ILE A 69 -9.34 -0.69 -6.18
C ILE A 69 -9.72 0.70 -5.69
N ASP A 70 -10.76 0.80 -4.88
CA ASP A 70 -11.04 1.97 -4.05
C ASP A 70 -11.21 1.58 -2.58
N LYS A 71 -11.33 2.60 -1.71
CA LYS A 71 -11.48 2.40 -0.26
C LYS A 71 -12.78 1.68 0.10
N GLU A 72 -13.84 1.84 -0.70
CA GLU A 72 -15.12 1.16 -0.47
C GLU A 72 -15.00 -0.35 -0.70
N LEU A 73 -14.41 -0.75 -1.83
CA LEU A 73 -14.14 -2.14 -2.14
C LEU A 73 -13.17 -2.74 -1.12
N LEU A 74 -12.13 -2.00 -0.72
CA LEU A 74 -11.21 -2.44 0.34
C LEU A 74 -11.97 -2.72 1.64
N ALA A 75 -12.88 -1.84 2.05
CA ALA A 75 -13.70 -2.04 3.25
C ALA A 75 -14.57 -3.29 3.19
N ARG A 76 -15.14 -3.62 2.02
CA ARG A 76 -15.93 -4.86 1.82
C ARG A 76 -15.10 -6.13 1.95
N HIS A 77 -13.79 -6.05 1.72
CA HIS A 77 -12.87 -7.20 1.69
C HIS A 77 -11.70 -7.07 2.68
N ALA A 78 -11.85 -6.26 3.73
CA ALA A 78 -10.75 -5.97 4.66
C ALA A 78 -10.39 -7.15 5.58
N GLU A 79 -11.32 -8.09 5.80
CA GLU A 79 -11.13 -9.17 6.76
C GLU A 79 -9.89 -10.02 6.42
N GLY A 80 -9.02 -10.21 7.42
CA GLY A 80 -7.82 -11.02 7.27
C GLY A 80 -6.69 -10.35 6.49
N LEU A 81 -6.81 -9.07 6.14
CA LEU A 81 -5.75 -8.29 5.51
C LEU A 81 -4.94 -7.51 6.53
N ILE A 82 -3.66 -7.31 6.21
CA ILE A 82 -2.79 -6.28 6.79
C ILE A 82 -2.45 -5.33 5.65
N GLY A 83 -2.47 -4.02 5.91
CA GLY A 83 -2.10 -3.00 4.94
C GLY A 83 -0.98 -2.09 5.44
N THR A 84 -0.30 -1.44 4.51
CA THR A 84 0.70 -0.42 4.85
C THR A 84 0.52 0.85 4.02
N SER A 85 1.15 1.95 4.45
CA SER A 85 1.17 3.20 3.69
C SER A 85 2.01 3.17 2.40
N ALA A 86 2.69 2.06 2.11
CA ALA A 86 3.56 1.83 0.95
C ALA A 86 4.72 2.83 0.78
N CYS A 87 5.28 2.87 -0.43
CA CYS A 87 6.43 3.69 -0.82
C CYS A 87 6.07 5.18 -1.02
N LEU A 88 6.95 5.95 -1.66
CA LEU A 88 6.70 7.35 -2.04
C LEU A 88 5.42 7.53 -2.90
N GLY A 89 4.98 6.48 -3.60
CA GLY A 89 3.74 6.47 -4.38
C GLY A 89 2.47 6.31 -3.55
N GLY A 90 2.58 6.02 -2.24
CA GLY A 90 1.46 5.87 -1.33
C GLY A 90 0.75 7.17 -1.00
N GLU A 91 -0.54 7.09 -0.66
CA GLU A 91 -1.38 8.27 -0.44
C GLU A 91 -0.85 9.14 0.71
N VAL A 92 -0.42 8.53 1.82
CA VAL A 92 0.04 9.24 3.02
C VAL A 92 1.28 10.09 2.70
N LEU A 93 2.29 9.49 2.05
CA LEU A 93 3.52 10.20 1.69
C LEU A 93 3.31 11.22 0.57
N LYS A 94 2.47 10.91 -0.44
CA LYS A 94 2.11 11.90 -1.48
C LYS A 94 1.49 13.15 -0.87
N ARG A 95 0.56 13.01 0.09
CA ARG A 95 -0.05 14.15 0.79
C ARG A 95 0.94 14.93 1.63
N LEU A 96 1.81 14.26 2.39
CA LEU A 96 2.91 14.93 3.10
C LEU A 96 3.82 15.70 2.13
N GLY A 97 4.13 15.12 0.98
CA GLY A 97 4.90 15.75 -0.09
C GLY A 97 4.29 17.06 -0.60
N GLN A 98 2.96 17.17 -0.54
CA GLN A 98 2.19 18.35 -0.94
C GLN A 98 2.00 19.37 0.20
N GLY A 99 2.52 19.08 1.40
CA GLY A 99 2.29 19.91 2.60
C GLY A 99 0.92 19.71 3.25
N ASP A 100 0.15 18.70 2.82
CA ASP A 100 -1.17 18.36 3.36
C ASP A 100 -1.05 17.35 4.51
N GLU A 101 -0.51 17.79 5.65
CA GLU A 101 -0.34 16.95 6.84
C GLU A 101 -1.69 16.45 7.38
N ALA A 102 -2.72 17.31 7.34
CA ALA A 102 -4.07 16.96 7.80
C ALA A 102 -4.69 15.86 6.93
N GLY A 103 -4.57 15.96 5.60
CA GLY A 103 -5.03 14.92 4.69
C GLY A 103 -4.20 13.64 4.81
N ALA A 104 -2.89 13.74 5.06
CA ALA A 104 -2.04 12.56 5.27
C ALA A 104 -2.49 11.76 6.49
N LEU A 105 -2.77 12.43 7.62
CA LEU A 105 -3.33 11.81 8.81
C LEU A 105 -4.72 11.22 8.53
N LYS A 106 -5.59 11.98 7.86
CA LYS A 106 -6.92 11.50 7.49
C LYS A 106 -6.86 10.21 6.66
N ALA A 107 -5.97 10.15 5.67
CA ALA A 107 -5.79 8.95 4.86
C ALA A 107 -5.31 7.76 5.70
N ALA A 108 -4.33 7.96 6.57
CA ALA A 108 -3.83 6.92 7.47
C ALA A 108 -4.93 6.40 8.42
N ASP A 109 -5.72 7.30 8.99
CA ASP A 109 -6.84 6.96 9.87
C ASP A 109 -7.97 6.22 9.14
N GLU A 110 -8.27 6.60 7.88
CA GLU A 110 -9.22 5.87 7.04
C GLU A 110 -8.75 4.44 6.77
N TYR A 111 -7.49 4.24 6.38
CA TYR A 111 -6.96 2.89 6.17
C TYR A 111 -6.93 2.06 7.47
N ARG A 112 -6.54 2.68 8.60
CA ARG A 112 -6.61 2.02 9.92
C ARG A 112 -8.04 1.62 10.27
N SER A 113 -9.02 2.50 10.05
CA SER A 113 -10.43 2.22 10.30
C SER A 113 -10.95 1.06 9.44
N ILE A 114 -10.57 1.04 8.16
CA ILE A 114 -10.95 0.00 7.20
C ILE A 114 -10.37 -1.36 7.56
N LEU A 115 -9.06 -1.43 7.85
CA LEU A 115 -8.34 -2.68 8.10
C LEU A 115 -8.46 -3.15 9.56
N GLY A 116 -8.85 -2.26 10.45
CA GLY A 116 -8.91 -2.46 11.89
C GLY A 116 -7.59 -2.19 12.59
N ASP A 117 -7.70 -1.86 13.88
CA ASP A 117 -6.55 -1.58 14.73
C ASP A 117 -5.55 -2.75 14.76
N GLY A 118 -4.26 -2.42 14.63
CA GLY A 118 -3.17 -3.39 14.56
C GLY A 118 -2.98 -4.06 13.19
N ASN A 119 -3.81 -3.72 12.17
CA ASN A 119 -3.66 -4.25 10.81
C ASN A 119 -3.28 -3.19 9.77
N PHE A 120 -3.02 -1.95 10.18
CA PHE A 120 -2.47 -0.90 9.31
C PHE A 120 -1.17 -0.35 9.88
N PHE A 121 -0.15 -0.22 9.04
CA PHE A 121 1.20 0.22 9.42
C PHE A 121 1.67 1.37 8.54
N ILE A 122 2.37 2.32 9.14
CA ILE A 122 3.12 3.33 8.39
C ILE A 122 4.44 2.70 7.95
N GLU A 123 4.63 2.58 6.64
CA GLU A 123 5.79 1.97 6.01
C GLU A 123 6.91 2.99 5.82
N VAL A 124 8.11 2.60 6.22
CA VAL A 124 9.34 3.40 6.06
C VAL A 124 10.33 2.58 5.26
N GLN A 125 10.88 3.20 4.22
CA GLN A 125 11.90 2.64 3.35
C GLN A 125 13.13 3.56 3.35
N GLU A 126 14.30 3.15 2.86
CA GLU A 126 15.45 4.06 2.77
C GLU A 126 16.38 3.63 1.62
N HIS A 127 16.39 4.42 0.55
CA HIS A 127 17.17 4.14 -0.66
C HIS A 127 18.11 5.31 -1.03
N GLY A 128 18.27 6.30 -0.15
CA GLY A 128 19.09 7.48 -0.40
C GLY A 128 18.45 8.52 -1.33
N ILE A 129 17.14 8.41 -1.59
CA ILE A 129 16.37 9.35 -2.41
C ILE A 129 16.11 10.64 -1.62
N ASP A 130 16.29 11.81 -2.24
CA ASP A 130 16.16 13.09 -1.54
C ASP A 130 14.74 13.34 -0.97
N ASP A 131 13.71 12.92 -1.69
CA ASP A 131 12.33 13.00 -1.19
C ASP A 131 12.12 12.11 0.05
N GLN A 132 12.74 10.93 0.10
CA GLN A 132 12.71 10.06 1.27
C GLN A 132 13.38 10.75 2.48
N ARG A 133 14.58 11.31 2.29
CA ARG A 133 15.29 12.06 3.34
C ARG A 133 14.49 13.24 3.86
N ARG A 134 13.75 13.93 2.98
CA ARG A 134 12.92 15.09 3.32
C ARG A 134 11.61 14.70 4.04
N LEU A 135 10.96 13.62 3.61
CA LEU A 135 9.60 13.26 4.05
C LEU A 135 9.57 12.24 5.19
N HIS A 136 10.53 11.32 5.30
CA HIS A 136 10.52 10.29 6.32
C HIS A 136 10.54 10.83 7.76
N PRO A 137 11.32 11.87 8.12
CA PRO A 137 11.24 12.45 9.45
C PRO A 137 9.83 12.96 9.79
N GLN A 138 9.13 13.55 8.81
CA GLN A 138 7.77 14.04 8.97
C GLN A 138 6.77 12.89 9.10
N LEU A 139 6.93 11.84 8.29
CA LEU A 139 6.11 10.63 8.33
C LEU A 139 6.22 9.92 9.70
N VAL A 140 7.44 9.75 10.19
CA VAL A 140 7.71 9.12 11.50
C VAL A 140 7.14 9.95 12.65
N GLU A 141 7.25 11.28 12.58
CA GLU A 141 6.67 12.16 13.59
C GLU A 141 5.14 12.18 13.54
N LEU A 142 4.54 12.14 12.35
CA LEU A 142 3.09 11.95 12.19
C LEU A 142 2.64 10.61 12.79
N ALA A 143 3.37 9.53 12.52
CA ALA A 143 3.05 8.21 13.06
C ALA A 143 3.14 8.18 14.60
N ARG A 144 4.22 8.73 15.16
CA ARG A 144 4.46 8.81 16.61
C ARG A 144 3.36 9.60 17.32
N ARG A 145 3.02 10.80 16.84
CA ARG A 145 1.99 11.66 17.46
C ARG A 145 0.60 11.01 17.47
N ASN A 146 0.32 10.14 16.52
CA ASN A 146 -0.99 9.54 16.30
C ASN A 146 -1.05 8.04 16.65
N ASN A 147 -0.02 7.51 17.32
CA ASN A 147 0.09 6.10 17.72
C ASN A 147 -0.10 5.12 16.56
N LEU A 148 0.42 5.46 15.38
CA LEU A 148 0.41 4.57 14.22
C LEU A 148 1.68 3.71 14.24
N PRO A 149 1.56 2.37 14.16
CA PRO A 149 2.73 1.50 14.21
C PRO A 149 3.56 1.63 12.94
N LEU A 150 4.88 1.53 13.09
CA LEU A 150 5.83 1.59 11.98
C LEU A 150 6.20 0.19 11.49
N VAL A 151 6.48 0.05 10.19
CA VAL A 151 7.12 -1.13 9.60
C VAL A 151 8.23 -0.70 8.65
N ALA A 152 9.36 -1.39 8.68
CA ALA A 152 10.45 -1.16 7.74
C ALA A 152 10.41 -2.17 6.59
N THR A 153 10.56 -1.70 5.37
CA THR A 153 10.60 -2.52 4.14
C THR A 153 11.65 -1.95 3.17
N ASN A 154 11.87 -2.60 2.02
CA ASN A 154 12.92 -2.22 1.07
C ASN A 154 12.52 -2.35 -0.41
N ASP A 155 11.21 -2.46 -0.69
CA ASP A 155 10.64 -2.44 -2.04
C ASP A 155 11.48 -3.14 -3.14
N THR A 156 11.83 -4.40 -2.91
CA THR A 156 12.85 -5.10 -3.70
C THR A 156 12.35 -5.46 -5.09
N HIS A 157 13.03 -4.98 -6.13
CA HIS A 157 12.71 -5.28 -7.52
C HIS A 157 13.67 -6.30 -8.19
N TYR A 158 14.73 -6.68 -7.48
CA TYR A 158 15.71 -7.69 -7.90
C TYR A 158 16.28 -8.42 -6.67
N THR A 159 17.00 -9.51 -6.88
CA THR A 159 17.43 -10.41 -5.79
C THR A 159 18.76 -9.99 -5.15
N SER A 160 19.70 -9.49 -5.95
CA SER A 160 21.04 -9.12 -5.48
C SER A 160 21.55 -7.81 -6.11
N PRO A 161 22.42 -7.04 -5.43
CA PRO A 161 22.84 -5.71 -5.88
C PRO A 161 23.51 -5.67 -7.27
N ASP A 162 24.16 -6.76 -7.68
CA ASP A 162 24.81 -6.89 -8.99
C ASP A 162 23.83 -6.96 -10.16
N GLN A 163 22.53 -7.17 -9.88
CA GLN A 163 21.49 -7.20 -10.89
C GLN A 163 20.94 -5.80 -11.24
N TYR A 164 21.46 -4.74 -10.61
CA TYR A 164 20.98 -3.37 -10.78
C TYR A 164 20.91 -2.92 -12.25
N GLU A 165 21.98 -3.12 -13.02
CA GLU A 165 22.04 -2.69 -14.43
C GLU A 165 21.07 -3.45 -15.35
N ALA A 166 20.65 -4.66 -14.95
CA ALA A 166 19.76 -5.49 -15.76
C ALA A 166 18.27 -5.17 -15.56
N HIS A 167 17.93 -4.51 -14.45
CA HIS A 167 16.57 -4.13 -14.07
C HIS A 167 16.22 -2.74 -14.66
#